data_AF-X0VJJ0-F1
#
_entry.id   AF-X0VJJ0-F1
#
_cell.length_a   1.000
_cell.length_b   1.000
_cell.length_c   1.000
_cell.angle_alpha   90.00
_cell.angle_beta   90.00
_cell.angle_gamma   90.00
#
_symmetry.space_group_name_H-M   'P 1'
#
loop_
_entity.id
_entity.type
_entity.pdbx_description
1 polymer ?
#
loop_
_entity_poly.entity_id
_entity_poly.type
_entity_poly.pdbx_seq_one_letter_code
_entity_poly.pdbx_strand_id
1 'polypeptide(L)'
;VDAEAETIVTWPSVCQIDEPSHLERIRNLPVGVDVTVKAPFTIRCNAPGQHTFSFDNTITVDMLHVRDPDGGNNTVHTELTVTAS
;
A
#
# COMPACT_ATOMS: atom_id res chain seq x y z
N VAL A 1 -0.49 -14.84 -14.62
CA VAL A 1 -1.57 -14.28 -13.78
C VAL A 1 -1.34 -12.79 -13.76
N ASP A 2 -2.36 -12.00 -14.03
CA ASP A 2 -2.26 -10.56 -13.82
C ASP A 2 -2.85 -10.26 -12.43
N ALA A 3 -2.33 -9.22 -11.80
CA ALA A 3 -2.77 -8.77 -10.49
C ALA A 3 -2.66 -7.25 -10.36
N GLU A 4 -3.41 -6.69 -9.42
CA GLU A 4 -3.37 -5.28 -9.04
C GLU A 4 -3.02 -5.19 -7.56
N ALA A 5 -1.99 -4.42 -7.25
CA ALA A 5 -1.61 -4.09 -5.88
C ALA A 5 -2.04 -2.65 -5.59
N GLU A 6 -2.75 -2.45 -4.49
CA GLU A 6 -3.19 -1.15 -4.02
C GLU A 6 -2.64 -0.88 -2.62
N THR A 7 -2.09 0.31 -2.42
CA THR A 7 -1.69 0.83 -1.12
C THR A 7 -2.53 2.07 -0.81
N ILE A 8 -3.16 2.10 0.36
CA ILE A 8 -3.89 3.27 0.89
C ILE A 8 -3.19 3.73 2.16
N VAL A 9 -2.99 5.04 2.27
CA VAL A 9 -2.37 5.68 3.44
C VAL A 9 -3.43 6.44 4.23
N THR A 10 -3.45 6.24 5.54
CA THR A 10 -4.19 7.12 6.46
C THR A 10 -3.21 7.85 7.38
N TRP A 11 -3.54 9.10 7.72
CA TRP A 11 -2.62 10.01 8.42
C TRP A 11 -3.35 10.92 9.42
N PRO A 12 -2.62 11.50 10.39
CA PRO A 12 -3.20 12.46 11.33
C PRO A 12 -3.60 13.76 10.63
N SER A 13 -4.65 14.44 11.10
CA SER A 13 -5.17 15.68 10.48
C SER A 13 -4.18 16.85 10.43
N VAL A 14 -3.09 16.79 11.21
CA VAL A 14 -1.99 17.78 11.23
C VAL A 14 -0.97 17.57 10.11
N CYS A 15 -1.14 16.53 9.31
CA CYS A 15 -0.33 16.23 8.13
C CYS A 15 -1.18 16.27 6.85
N GLN A 16 -0.51 16.39 5.71
CA GLN A 16 -1.09 16.35 4.38
C GLN A 16 -0.30 15.37 3.50
N ILE A 17 -1.03 14.60 2.71
CA ILE A 17 -0.50 13.71 1.67
C ILE A 17 -1.17 14.12 0.35
N ASP A 18 -0.37 14.37 -0.69
CA ASP A 18 -0.87 14.82 -2.00
C ASP A 18 -1.65 13.70 -2.71
N GLU A 19 -1.10 12.49 -2.72
CA GLU A 19 -1.68 11.28 -3.32
C GLU A 19 -1.73 10.17 -2.26
N PRO A 20 -2.87 9.97 -1.58
CA PRO A 20 -2.97 9.04 -0.45
C PRO A 20 -3.17 7.58 -0.84
N SER A 21 -3.23 7.27 -2.14
CA SER A 21 -3.29 5.92 -2.64
C SER A 21 -2.34 5.72 -3.82
N HIS A 22 -1.90 4.49 -4.00
CA HIS A 22 -1.08 4.05 -5.11
C HIS A 22 -1.60 2.72 -5.62
N LEU A 23 -1.83 2.62 -6.93
CA LEU A 23 -2.26 1.40 -7.59
C LEU A 23 -1.22 1.01 -8.64
N GLU A 24 -0.71 -0.21 -8.53
CA GLU A 24 0.25 -0.79 -9.47
C GLU A 24 -0.33 -2.05 -10.08
N ARG A 25 -0.33 -2.14 -11.42
CA ARG A 25 -0.79 -3.34 -12.12
C ARG A 25 0.40 -4.21 -12.53
N ILE A 26 0.44 -5.43 -11.99
CA ILE A 26 1.47 -6.42 -12.21
C ILE A 26 1.02 -7.35 -13.35
N ARG A 27 1.71 -7.27 -14.48
CA ARG A 27 1.49 -8.18 -15.62
C ARG A 27 2.36 -9.42 -15.47
N ASN A 28 1.78 -10.59 -15.76
CA ASN A 28 2.49 -11.87 -15.76
C ASN A 28 3.23 -12.14 -14.44
N LEU A 29 2.53 -12.02 -13.30
CA LEU A 29 3.04 -12.36 -11.98
C LEU A 29 3.72 -13.75 -12.01
N PRO A 30 5.04 -13.83 -11.72
CA PRO A 30 5.80 -15.07 -11.78
C PRO A 30 5.44 -16.00 -10.62
N VAL A 31 5.53 -17.31 -10.86
CA VAL A 31 5.22 -18.32 -9.84
C VAL A 31 6.40 -18.50 -8.90
N GLY A 32 6.16 -18.40 -7.59
CA GLY A 32 7.15 -18.68 -6.55
C GLY A 32 8.30 -17.68 -6.47
N VAL A 33 8.12 -16.48 -7.04
CA VAL A 33 9.11 -15.40 -7.05
C VAL A 33 8.49 -14.16 -6.44
N ASP A 34 9.21 -13.54 -5.51
CA ASP A 34 8.80 -12.27 -4.91
C ASP A 34 8.85 -11.14 -5.94
N VAL A 35 7.78 -10.36 -6.00
CA VAL A 35 7.71 -9.14 -6.82
C VAL A 35 7.63 -7.93 -5.89
N THR A 36 8.54 -6.97 -6.08
CA THR A 36 8.55 -5.72 -5.30
C THR A 36 7.76 -4.63 -6.00
N VAL A 37 6.71 -4.13 -5.35
CA VAL A 37 5.99 -2.91 -5.74
C VAL A 37 6.56 -1.72 -4.95
N LYS A 38 6.73 -0.57 -5.61
CA LYS A 38 7.20 0.67 -4.98
C LYS A 38 6.12 1.73 -5.06
N ALA A 39 5.52 2.05 -3.92
CA ALA A 39 4.53 3.11 -3.76
C ALA A 39 5.17 4.35 -3.11
N PRO A 40 5.57 5.39 -3.89
CA PRO A 40 6.14 6.61 -3.32
C PRO A 40 5.04 7.52 -2.76
N PHE A 41 5.19 7.94 -1.50
CA PHE A 41 4.31 8.92 -0.85
C PHE A 41 5.11 10.13 -0.38
N THR A 42 4.54 11.33 -0.58
CA THR A 42 5.08 12.58 -0.02
C THR A 42 4.17 13.08 1.08
N ILE A 43 4.72 13.16 2.30
CA ILE A 43 3.98 13.53 3.51
C ILE A 43 4.56 14.84 4.06
N ARG A 44 3.69 15.81 4.35
CA ARG A 44 4.05 17.09 4.97
C ARG A 44 3.29 17.27 6.27
N CYS A 45 4.00 17.38 7.38
CA CYS A 45 3.41 17.65 8.70
C CYS A 45 3.80 19.05 9.16
N ASN A 46 2.81 19.83 9.61
CA ASN A 46 3.03 21.24 9.97
C ASN A 46 3.23 21.46 11.47
N ALA A 47 3.03 20.42 12.29
CA ALA A 47 3.17 20.48 13.74
C ALA A 47 4.35 19.61 14.20
N PRO A 48 5.15 20.06 15.17
CA PRO A 48 6.16 19.22 15.81
C PRO A 48 5.47 18.12 16.63
N GLY A 49 6.20 17.03 16.88
CA GLY A 49 5.72 15.89 17.64
C GLY A 49 5.67 14.58 16.86
N GLN A 50 5.11 13.55 17.47
CA GLN A 50 4.97 12.23 16.87
C GLN A 50 3.71 12.15 15.99
N HIS A 51 3.88 11.63 14.78
CA HIS A 51 2.81 11.39 13.82
C HIS A 51 2.86 9.93 13.39
N THR A 52 1.76 9.20 13.56
CA THR A 52 1.62 7.81 13.11
C THR A 52 0.81 7.74 11.83
N PHE A 53 1.35 7.04 10.85
CA PHE A 53 0.75 6.77 9.55
C PHE A 53 0.41 5.29 9.46
N SER A 54 -0.71 4.97 8.83
CA SER A 54 -1.08 3.60 8.53
C SER A 54 -1.04 3.37 7.02
N PHE A 55 -0.48 2.24 6.63
CA PHE A 55 -0.39 1.76 5.26
C PHE A 55 -1.14 0.44 5.16
N ASP A 56 -2.25 0.46 4.44
CA ASP A 56 -3.05 -0.72 4.12
C ASP A 56 -2.75 -1.14 2.69
N ASN A 57 -2.21 -2.35 2.52
CA ASN A 57 -1.87 -2.91 1.22
C ASN A 57 -2.82 -4.04 0.90
N THR A 58 -3.30 -4.09 -0.33
CA THR A 58 -4.11 -5.18 -0.86
C THR A 58 -3.56 -5.65 -2.20
N ILE A 59 -3.72 -6.93 -2.51
CA ILE A 59 -3.45 -7.49 -3.83
C ILE A 59 -4.67 -8.25 -4.34
N THR A 60 -5.05 -8.01 -5.59
CA THR A 60 -6.21 -8.65 -6.22
C THR A 60 -5.79 -9.29 -7.54
N VAL A 61 -6.21 -10.52 -7.78
CA VAL A 61 -6.07 -11.15 -9.10
C VAL A 61 -7.10 -10.53 -10.06
N ASP A 62 -6.64 -9.91 -11.16
CA ASP A 62 -7.49 -9.21 -12.14
C ASP A 62 -7.72 -10.02 -13.44
N MET A 63 -7.39 -11.32 -13.42
CA MET A 63 -7.44 -12.21 -14.59
C MET A 63 -8.68 -13.12 -14.59
N LEU A 64 -9.42 -13.12 -15.70
CA LEU A 64 -10.61 -13.95 -15.88
C LEU A 64 -10.31 -15.46 -15.73
N HIS A 65 -11.19 -16.17 -15.03
CA HIS A 65 -11.09 -17.60 -14.70
C HIS A 65 -9.89 -17.99 -13.82
N VAL A 66 -9.13 -17.03 -13.31
CA VAL A 66 -8.11 -17.26 -12.30
C VAL A 66 -8.66 -16.79 -10.96
N ARG A 67 -8.48 -17.61 -9.93
CA ARG A 67 -8.87 -17.29 -8.56
C ARG A 67 -7.73 -17.65 -7.62
N ASP A 68 -7.43 -16.74 -6.72
CA ASP A 68 -6.60 -17.03 -5.56
C ASP A 68 -7.36 -18.00 -4.62
N PRO A 69 -6.83 -19.21 -4.35
CA PRO A 69 -7.47 -20.13 -3.42
C PRO A 69 -7.64 -19.55 -2.02
N ASP A 70 -6.72 -18.70 -1.55
CA ASP A 70 -6.70 -18.12 -0.21
C ASP A 70 -6.69 -16.58 -0.26
N GLY A 71 -7.86 -15.98 -0.47
CA GLY A 71 -8.00 -14.52 -0.43
C GLY A 71 -7.78 -13.89 0.95
N GLY A 72 -7.60 -14.68 2.02
CA GLY A 72 -7.42 -14.17 3.37
C GLY A 72 -6.01 -13.61 3.64
N ASN A 73 -5.05 -13.93 2.77
CA ASN A 73 -3.66 -13.50 2.89
C ASN A 73 -3.30 -12.33 1.94
N ASN A 74 -4.28 -11.77 1.24
CA ASN A 74 -4.10 -10.73 0.23
C ASN A 74 -4.09 -9.31 0.79
N THR A 75 -4.00 -9.16 2.11
CA THR A 75 -3.96 -7.85 2.77
C THR A 75 -2.90 -7.81 3.86
N VAL A 76 -2.27 -6.65 4.03
CA VAL A 76 -1.34 -6.39 5.14
C VAL A 76 -1.42 -4.94 5.58
N HIS A 77 -1.30 -4.72 6.88
CA HIS A 77 -1.32 -3.42 7.53
C HIS A 77 0.04 -3.12 8.16
N THR A 78 0.51 -1.88 8.07
CA THR A 78 1.75 -1.43 8.70
C THR A 78 1.60 -0.02 9.21
N GLU A 79 2.10 0.23 10.41
CA GLU A 79 2.19 1.57 10.98
C GLU A 79 3.63 2.11 10.90
N LEU A 80 3.76 3.41 10.66
CA LEU A 80 5.02 4.15 10.74
C LEU A 80 4.83 5.35 11.65
N THR A 81 5.60 5.46 12.72
CA THR A 81 5.66 6.67 13.54
C THR A 81 6.93 7.46 13.24
N VAL A 82 6.77 8.73 12.88
CA VAL A 82 7.88 9.68 12.70
C VAL A 82 7.72 10.87 13.64
N THR A 83 8.85 11.40 14.10
CA THR A 83 8.89 12.60 14.94
C THR A 83 9.29 13.79 14.08
N ALA A 84 8.39 14.76 13.95
CA ALA A 84 8.68 16.07 13.37
C ALA A 84 9.26 16.98 14.44
N SER A 85 10.39 17.64 14.13
CA SER A 85 11.07 18.62 14.99
C SER A 85 10.62 20.04 14.70
#